data_AF-A0A1Z4M2G4-F1
#
_entry.id   AF-A0A1Z4M2G4-F1
#
_cell.length_a   1.000
_cell.length_b   1.000
_cell.length_c   1.000
_cell.angle_alpha   90.00
_cell.angle_beta   90.00
_cell.angle_gamma   90.00
#
_symmetry.space_group_name_H-M   'P 1'
#
loop_
_entity.id
_entity.type
_entity.pdbx_description
1 polymer ?
#
loop_
_entity_poly.entity_id
_entity_poly.type
_entity_poly.pdbx_seq_one_letter_code
_entity_poly.pdbx_strand_id
1 'polypeptide(L)'
;MNTKQPLRKRNQDYRSREFLYLSEVNTLIECAESGRKHRLRNSALVLIIFRHGLRATECSNLKWDTVSFDECSIYIRHLRKQPKPYYHYL
;
A
#
# COMPACT_ATOMS: atom_id res chain seq x y z
N MET A 1 30.72 11.89 18.35
CA MET A 1 31.04 11.02 17.20
C MET A 1 30.00 11.27 16.13
N ASN A 2 30.38 11.75 14.94
CA ASN A 2 29.45 12.07 13.85
C ASN A 2 29.37 10.87 12.89
N THR A 3 28.37 10.00 13.06
CA THR A 3 28.15 8.85 12.18
C THR A 3 27.51 9.33 10.87
N LYS A 4 28.31 9.45 9.80
CA LYS A 4 27.78 9.68 8.45
C LYS A 4 26.85 8.53 8.08
N GLN A 5 25.55 8.81 7.96
CA GLN A 5 24.60 7.81 7.46
C GLN A 5 24.92 7.48 6.00
N PRO A 6 24.84 6.20 5.60
CA PRO A 6 25.09 5.81 4.23
C PRO A 6 24.10 6.51 3.28
N LEU A 7 24.62 7.06 2.19
CA LEU A 7 23.80 7.68 1.15
C LEU A 7 22.91 6.61 0.51
N ARG A 8 21.61 6.88 0.43
CA ARG A 8 20.64 6.00 -0.23
C ARG A 8 20.97 5.93 -1.73
N LYS A 9 21.26 4.72 -2.24
CA LYS A 9 21.42 4.46 -3.69
C LYS A 9 20.07 4.40 -4.40
N ARG A 10 20.07 4.29 -5.73
CA ARG A 10 18.81 4.13 -6.49
C ARG A 10 18.23 2.75 -6.20
N ASN A 11 16.92 2.60 -6.30
CA ASN A 11 16.25 1.33 -6.05
C ASN A 11 16.76 0.20 -6.96
N GLN A 12 17.09 0.51 -8.22
CA GLN A 12 17.71 -0.40 -9.19
C GLN A 12 19.09 -0.92 -8.74
N ASP A 13 19.82 -0.15 -7.92
CA ASP A 13 21.12 -0.58 -7.39
C ASP A 13 20.94 -1.60 -6.25
N TYR A 14 19.73 -1.74 -5.69
CA TYR A 14 19.41 -2.67 -4.60
C TYR A 14 18.61 -3.90 -5.07
N ARG A 15 17.86 -3.79 -6.17
CA ARG A 15 16.92 -4.82 -6.60
C ARG A 15 16.99 -5.02 -8.11
N SER A 16 17.06 -6.28 -8.53
CA SER A 16 16.97 -6.68 -9.95
C SER A 16 15.57 -6.46 -10.55
N ARG A 17 14.54 -6.31 -9.71
CA ARG A 17 13.14 -6.12 -10.10
C ARG A 17 12.39 -5.24 -9.11
N GLU A 18 11.44 -4.44 -9.60
CA GLU A 18 10.66 -3.46 -8.82
C GLU A 18 9.16 -3.78 -8.69
N PHE A 19 8.75 -5.02 -8.97
CA PHE A 19 7.35 -5.47 -8.85
C PHE A 19 7.27 -6.84 -8.19
N LEU A 20 6.10 -7.13 -7.61
CA LEU A 20 5.75 -8.42 -7.03
C LEU A 20 4.76 -9.16 -7.93
N TYR A 21 4.91 -10.48 -8.00
CA TYR A 21 3.91 -11.38 -8.55
C TYR A 21 2.78 -11.64 -7.56
N LEU A 22 1.64 -12.12 -8.06
CA LEU A 22 0.48 -12.43 -7.23
C LEU A 22 0.79 -13.44 -6.11
N SER A 23 1.60 -14.47 -6.40
CA SER A 23 2.02 -15.45 -5.40
C SER A 23 2.83 -14.80 -4.27
N GLU A 24 3.76 -13.90 -4.60
CA GLU A 24 4.58 -13.18 -3.64
C GLU A 24 3.72 -12.24 -2.76
N VAL A 25 2.69 -11.64 -3.34
CA VAL A 25 1.71 -10.82 -2.61
C VAL A 25 0.86 -11.68 -1.66
N ASN A 26 0.41 -12.86 -2.10
CA ASN A 26 -0.32 -13.78 -1.23
C ASN A 26 0.53 -14.20 -0.03
N THR A 27 1.80 -14.56 -0.25
CA THR A 27 2.74 -14.84 0.85
C THR A 27 2.91 -13.63 1.77
N LEU A 28 2.96 -12.41 1.23
CA LEU A 28 3.06 -11.20 2.03
C LEU A 28 1.82 -10.98 2.92
N ILE A 29 0.63 -11.28 2.40
CA ILE A 29 -0.63 -11.22 3.17
C ILE A 29 -0.61 -12.26 4.29
N GLU A 30 -0.25 -13.51 4.01
CA GLU A 30 -0.15 -14.60 5.01
C GLU A 30 0.85 -14.23 6.13
N CYS A 31 2.01 -13.68 5.76
CA CYS A 31 2.99 -13.18 6.73
C CYS A 31 2.42 -12.02 7.58
N ALA A 32 1.64 -11.12 6.98
CA ALA A 32 1.00 -10.03 7.72
C ALA A 32 -0.07 -10.54 8.71
N GLU A 33 -0.80 -11.60 8.36
CA GLU A 33 -1.82 -12.23 9.20
C GLU A 33 -1.25 -13.01 10.38
N SER A 34 -0.11 -13.67 10.17
CA SER A 34 0.60 -14.43 11.22
C SER A 34 1.31 -13.54 12.26
N GLY A 35 1.37 -12.22 12.04
CA GLY A 35 1.95 -11.27 12.98
C GLY A 35 1.14 -11.11 14.29
N ARG A 36 1.82 -10.71 15.38
CA ARG A 36 1.15 -10.55 16.70
C ARG A 36 0.27 -9.30 16.80
N LYS A 37 0.74 -8.14 16.30
CA LYS A 37 0.04 -6.85 16.43
C LYS A 37 -0.52 -6.40 15.09
N HIS A 38 -1.75 -5.86 15.12
CA HIS A 38 -2.43 -5.28 13.97
C HIS A 38 -2.55 -6.22 12.75
N ARG A 39 -2.60 -7.55 12.98
CA ARG A 39 -2.64 -8.57 11.92
C ARG A 39 -3.69 -8.29 10.85
N LEU A 40 -4.94 -8.07 11.26
CA LEU A 40 -6.08 -7.79 10.37
C LEU A 40 -5.88 -6.49 9.60
N ARG A 41 -5.39 -5.44 10.29
CA ARG A 41 -5.08 -4.16 9.65
C ARG A 41 -4.00 -4.32 8.59
N ASN A 42 -2.92 -5.03 8.92
CA ASN A 42 -1.76 -5.15 8.04
C ASN A 42 -2.08 -6.00 6.82
N SER A 43 -2.80 -7.12 6.99
CA SER A 43 -3.20 -7.97 5.87
C SER A 43 -4.17 -7.25 4.93
N ALA A 44 -5.18 -6.57 5.48
CA ALA A 44 -6.10 -5.74 4.70
C ALA A 44 -5.36 -4.59 3.98
N LEU A 45 -4.39 -3.95 4.64
CA LEU A 45 -3.62 -2.86 4.05
C LEU A 45 -2.78 -3.34 2.86
N VAL A 46 -2.13 -4.50 2.97
CA VAL A 46 -1.38 -5.10 1.85
C VAL A 46 -2.31 -5.37 0.67
N LEU A 47 -3.48 -5.98 0.93
CA LEU A 47 -4.48 -6.27 -0.09
C LEU A 47 -4.96 -5.01 -0.81
N ILE A 48 -5.37 -3.98 -0.07
CA ILE A 48 -5.91 -2.72 -0.62
C ILE A 48 -4.81 -1.98 -1.40
N ILE A 49 -3.58 -1.93 -0.90
CA ILE A 49 -2.46 -1.31 -1.63
C ILE A 49 -2.21 -2.03 -2.95
N PHE A 50 -2.20 -3.37 -2.95
CA PHE A 50 -1.99 -4.15 -4.16
C PHE A 50 -3.12 -3.98 -5.18
N ARG A 51 -4.39 -4.02 -4.73
CA ARG A 51 -5.58 -3.89 -5.58
C ARG A 51 -5.71 -2.52 -6.24
N HIS A 52 -5.36 -1.45 -5.51
CA HIS A 52 -5.65 -0.08 -5.91
C HIS A 52 -4.41 0.77 -6.21
N GLY A 53 -3.21 0.26 -5.99
CA GLY A 53 -1.96 0.98 -6.26
C GLY A 53 -1.75 2.20 -5.37
N LEU A 54 -2.22 2.15 -4.12
CA LEU A 54 -2.12 3.26 -3.18
C LEU A 54 -0.65 3.57 -2.83
N ARG A 55 -0.32 4.85 -2.77
CA ARG A 55 0.94 5.32 -2.18
C ARG A 55 0.90 5.17 -0.66
N ALA A 56 2.07 5.06 -0.03
CA ALA A 56 2.19 5.01 1.43
C ALA A 56 1.46 6.18 2.13
N THR A 57 1.56 7.39 1.57
CA THR A 57 0.88 8.56 2.12
C THR A 57 -0.63 8.56 1.87
N GLU A 58 -1.11 7.92 0.80
CA GLU A 58 -2.55 7.78 0.52
C GLU A 58 -3.15 6.74 1.47
N CYS A 59 -2.49 5.59 1.65
CA CYS A 59 -2.97 4.54 2.53
C CYS A 59 -2.94 4.96 4.02
N SER A 60 -1.96 5.75 4.44
CA SER A 60 -1.90 6.29 5.81
C SER A 60 -2.99 7.33 6.11
N ASN A 61 -3.60 7.93 5.08
CA ASN A 61 -4.64 8.96 5.22
C ASN A 61 -6.05 8.44 4.85
N LEU A 62 -6.22 7.13 4.67
CA LEU A 62 -7.53 6.51 4.45
C LEU A 62 -8.48 6.81 5.62
N LYS A 63 -9.74 7.09 5.29
CA LYS A 63 -10.79 7.39 6.25
C LYS A 63 -12.00 6.50 6.01
N TRP A 64 -12.77 6.23 7.06
CA TRP A 64 -13.97 5.39 6.98
C TRP A 64 -15.05 5.95 6.05
N ASP A 65 -15.18 7.27 5.96
CA ASP A 65 -16.14 7.95 5.08
C ASP A 65 -15.84 7.76 3.58
N THR A 66 -14.63 7.30 3.23
CA THR A 66 -14.25 7.00 1.85
C THR A 66 -14.57 5.58 1.39
N VAL A 67 -15.00 4.70 2.30
CA VAL A 67 -15.32 3.31 2.01
C VAL A 67 -16.84 3.15 1.92
N SER A 68 -17.35 2.75 0.76
CA SER A 68 -18.75 2.37 0.58
C SER A 68 -18.84 0.85 0.45
N PHE A 69 -19.39 0.20 1.47
CA PHE A 69 -19.62 -1.25 1.44
C PHE A 69 -20.81 -1.62 0.55
N ASP A 70 -21.83 -0.76 0.47
CA ASP A 70 -23.02 -0.99 -0.37
C ASP A 70 -22.67 -0.95 -1.87
N GLU A 71 -21.76 -0.07 -2.26
CA GLU A 71 -21.31 0.07 -3.64
C GLU A 71 -20.08 -0.79 -3.95
N CYS A 72 -19.55 -1.52 -2.97
CA CYS A 72 -18.25 -2.17 -3.04
C CYS A 72 -17.19 -1.23 -3.65
N SER A 73 -17.07 -0.01 -3.13
CA SER A 73 -16.22 1.03 -3.71
C SER A 73 -15.37 1.74 -2.66
N ILE A 74 -14.17 2.15 -3.06
CA ILE A 74 -13.30 3.01 -2.26
C ILE A 74 -12.98 4.29 -3.03
N TYR A 75 -13.21 5.43 -2.39
CA TYR A 75 -12.90 6.74 -2.91
C TYR A 75 -11.49 7.16 -2.50
N ILE A 76 -10.59 7.33 -3.48
CA ILE A 76 -9.19 7.65 -3.21
C ILE A 76 -8.88 9.09 -3.62
N ARG A 77 -8.44 9.89 -2.64
CA ARG A 77 -7.91 11.23 -2.90
C ARG A 77 -6.42 11.15 -3.21
N HIS A 78 -6.06 11.23 -4.48
CA HIS A 78 -4.64 11.27 -4.88
C HIS A 78 -3.98 12.60 -4.49
N LEU A 79 -2.75 12.51 -3.98
CA LEU A 79 -1.93 13.68 -3.60
C LEU A 79 -1.41 14.47 -4.80
N ARG A 80 -1.26 13.82 -5.96
CA ARG A 80 -0.99 14.51 -7.22
C ARG A 80 -2.32 14.97 -7.81
N LYS A 81 -2.37 16.19 -8.35
CA LYS A 81 -3.49 16.71 -9.16
C LYS A 81 -3.70 15.81 -10.39
N GLN A 82 -4.43 14.72 -10.21
CA GLN A 82 -5.20 14.12 -11.27
C GLN A 82 -6.45 14.99 -11.44
N PRO A 83 -6.94 15.23 -12.67
CA PRO A 83 -8.07 16.14 -12.91
C PRO A 83 -9.37 15.69 -12.24
N LYS A 84 -9.50 14.42 -11.83
CA LYS A 84 -10.67 13.87 -11.14
C LYS A 84 -10.24 12.83 -10.08
N PRO A 85 -10.94 12.73 -8.94
CA PRO A 85 -10.84 11.57 -8.08
C PRO A 85 -11.44 10.34 -8.78
N TYR A 86 -10.86 9.16 -8.53
CA TYR A 86 -11.29 7.92 -9.17
C TYR A 86 -11.91 6.99 -8.12
N TYR A 87 -13.04 6.38 -8.47
CA TYR A 87 -13.62 5.28 -7.72
C TYR A 87 -12.90 4.00 -8.13
N HIS A 88 -12.40 3.26 -7.15
CA HIS A 88 -11.98 1.89 -7.40
C HIS A 88 -13.00 0.93 -6.80
N TYR A 89 -13.47 -0.02 -7.61
CA TYR A 89 -14.31 -1.13 -7.14
C TYR A 89 -13.46 -2.10 -6.31
N LEU A 90 -14.00 -2.50 -5.16
CA LEU A 90 -13.42 -3.47 -4.23
C LEU A 90 -13.60 -4.88 -4.80
#